data_AF-A0A7J4MFV9-F1
#
_entry.id   AF-A0A7J4MFV9-F1
#
_cell.length_a   1.000
_cell.length_b   1.000
_cell.length_c   1.000
_cell.angle_alpha   90.00
_cell.angle_beta   90.00
_cell.angle_gamma   90.00
#
_symmetry.space_group_name_H-M   'P 1'
#
loop_
_entity.id
_entity.type
_entity.pdbx_description
1 polymer ?
#
loop_
_entity_poly.entity_id
_entity_poly.type
_entity_poly.pdbx_seq_one_letter_code
_entity_poly.pdbx_strand_id
1 'polypeptide(L)'
;MLPAGPTPFAPGPIIGELGMLKIKAGIEAGKVIIKEDVHVAKKGDVIKPQLSSLLLRLGIEPMEIGLDLVAIYENGEILTKDVLDIDQDAFMLKLQTAASEALNLAVDIAYPSNDTIELLIAKAFNDSKCIAVERDILADLVIDKIIAKADAQAASVKKAANLD
;
A
#
# COMPACT_ATOMS: atom_id res chain seq x y z
N MET A 1 5.79 -20.96 6.75
CA MET A 1 6.41 -20.33 7.94
C MET A 1 5.59 -20.72 9.16
N LEU A 2 6.20 -20.85 10.34
CA LEU A 2 5.48 -21.06 11.59
C LEU A 2 5.42 -19.73 12.36
N PRO A 3 4.24 -19.09 12.50
CA PRO A 3 4.13 -17.80 13.18
C PRO A 3 4.33 -17.94 14.70
N ALA A 4 4.91 -16.92 15.31
CA ALA A 4 5.02 -16.77 16.75
C ALA A 4 3.62 -16.59 17.36
N GLY A 5 3.35 -17.35 18.42
CA GLY A 5 2.04 -17.31 19.04
C GLY A 5 1.81 -18.41 20.09
N PRO A 6 0.74 -18.26 20.89
CA PRO A 6 0.35 -19.25 21.87
C PRO A 6 -0.25 -20.48 21.16
N THR A 7 0.30 -21.66 21.44
CA THR A 7 -0.25 -22.91 20.95
C THR A 7 -1.33 -23.45 21.90
N PRO A 8 -2.26 -24.29 21.43
CA PRO A 8 -3.30 -24.87 22.28
C PRO A 8 -2.80 -25.99 23.20
N PHE A 9 -1.49 -26.25 23.26
CA PHE A 9 -0.92 -27.40 23.96
C PHE A 9 -0.50 -27.07 25.40
N ALA A 10 -0.82 -28.00 26.30
CA ALA A 10 -0.35 -27.99 27.69
C ALA A 10 1.16 -28.36 27.76
N PRO A 11 1.86 -27.97 28.85
CA PRO A 11 3.28 -28.25 29.00
C PRO A 11 3.49 -29.77 29.10
N GLY A 12 4.24 -30.33 28.15
CA GLY A 12 4.40 -31.78 28.03
C GLY A 12 5.52 -32.15 27.06
N PRO A 13 5.55 -33.41 26.57
CA PRO A 13 6.61 -33.90 25.67
C PRO A 13 6.69 -33.12 24.35
N ILE A 14 5.63 -32.38 24.00
CA ILE A 14 5.54 -31.51 22.81
C ILE A 14 6.65 -30.44 22.80
N ILE A 15 7.12 -29.97 23.96
CA ILE A 15 8.22 -29.01 24.06
C ILE A 15 9.54 -29.64 23.56
N GLY A 16 9.75 -30.93 23.85
CA GLY A 16 10.90 -31.68 23.36
C GLY A 16 10.83 -31.92 21.84
N GLU A 17 9.65 -32.25 21.33
CA GLU A 17 9.42 -32.43 19.89
C GLU A 17 9.67 -31.12 19.10
N LEU A 18 9.22 -29.98 19.63
CA LEU A 18 9.49 -28.65 19.05
C LEU A 18 10.98 -28.30 19.07
N GLY A 19 11.67 -28.62 20.18
CA GLY A 19 13.11 -28.42 20.30
C GLY A 19 13.93 -29.28 19.33
N MET A 20 13.52 -30.53 19.08
CA MET A 20 14.15 -31.41 18.09
C MET A 20 14.07 -30.86 16.65
N LEU A 21 13.02 -30.07 16.37
CA LEU A 21 12.78 -29.44 15.07
C LEU A 21 13.37 -28.02 14.99
N LYS A 22 14.23 -27.64 15.94
CA LYS A 22 14.87 -26.31 16.05
C LYS A 22 13.87 -25.15 16.21
N ILE A 23 12.67 -25.41 16.70
CA ILE A 23 11.66 -24.39 16.99
C ILE A 23 11.85 -23.96 18.45
N LYS A 24 12.17 -22.68 18.68
CA LYS A 24 12.31 -22.14 20.04
C LYS A 24 10.93 -21.94 20.67
N ALA A 25 10.50 -22.89 21.48
CA ALA A 25 9.27 -22.81 22.26
C ALA A 25 9.55 -22.61 23.75
N GLY A 26 8.69 -21.88 24.45
CA GLY A 26 8.73 -21.65 25.90
C GLY A 26 7.40 -21.99 26.56
N ILE A 27 7.40 -22.09 27.90
CA ILE A 27 6.17 -22.22 28.69
C ILE A 27 5.85 -20.83 29.25
N GLU A 28 4.68 -20.30 28.93
CA GLU A 28 4.15 -19.09 29.54
C GLU A 28 2.68 -19.32 29.92
N ALA A 29 2.30 -18.95 31.15
CA ALA A 29 0.93 -19.08 31.67
C ALA A 29 0.29 -20.47 31.50
N GLY A 30 1.09 -21.55 31.60
CA GLY A 30 0.59 -22.92 31.49
C GLY A 30 0.28 -23.38 30.06
N LYS A 31 0.74 -22.65 29.04
CA LYS A 31 0.66 -23.02 27.62
C LYS A 31 2.03 -22.95 26.96
N VAL A 32 2.20 -23.71 25.88
CA VAL A 32 3.44 -23.67 25.07
C VAL A 32 3.34 -22.50 24.07
N ILE A 33 4.30 -21.59 24.08
CA ILE A 33 4.39 -20.42 23.18
C ILE A 33 5.59 -20.55 22.26
N ILE A 34 5.40 -20.29 20.97
CA ILE A 34 6.48 -20.19 19.98
C ILE A 34 7.06 -18.77 20.06
N LYS A 35 8.35 -18.64 20.38
CA LYS A 35 8.99 -17.35 20.72
C LYS A 35 9.36 -16.50 19.49
N GLU A 36 9.64 -17.15 18.37
CA GLU A 36 10.14 -16.51 17.15
C GLU A 36 9.53 -17.19 15.92
N ASP A 37 9.33 -16.41 14.85
CA ASP A 37 8.92 -16.94 13.55
C ASP A 37 10.04 -17.81 12.98
N VAL A 38 9.76 -19.09 12.74
CA VAL A 38 10.76 -20.03 12.21
C VAL A 38 10.33 -20.58 10.84
N HIS A 39 11.27 -20.57 9.91
CA HIS A 39 11.14 -21.27 8.63
C HIS A 39 11.45 -22.75 8.83
N VAL A 40 10.39 -23.54 9.02
CA VAL A 40 10.50 -25.00 9.26
C VAL A 40 10.86 -25.81 8.00
N ALA A 41 10.59 -25.29 6.81
CA ALA A 41 10.93 -25.89 5.51
C ALA A 41 11.00 -24.79 4.42
N LYS A 42 11.86 -24.97 3.42
CA LYS A 42 11.88 -24.13 2.21
C LYS A 42 11.13 -24.81 1.06
N LYS A 43 10.77 -24.02 0.04
CA LYS A 43 10.15 -24.54 -1.19
C LYS A 43 11.10 -25.56 -1.84
N GLY A 44 10.65 -26.81 -1.94
CA GLY A 44 11.42 -27.94 -2.51
C GLY A 44 12.06 -28.89 -1.48
N ASP A 45 12.01 -28.58 -0.18
CA ASP A 45 12.52 -29.49 0.85
C ASP A 45 11.57 -30.66 1.10
N VAL A 46 12.11 -31.87 1.29
CA VAL A 46 11.34 -33.05 1.67
C VAL A 46 10.91 -32.94 3.14
N ILE A 47 9.61 -32.84 3.39
CA ILE A 47 9.05 -32.75 4.73
C ILE A 47 9.11 -34.12 5.41
N LYS A 48 9.76 -34.20 6.59
CA LYS A 48 9.79 -35.42 7.40
C LYS A 48 8.41 -35.67 8.03
N PRO A 49 7.97 -36.95 8.19
CA PRO A 49 6.66 -37.29 8.79
C PRO A 49 6.42 -36.67 10.18
N GLN A 50 7.48 -36.55 10.99
CA GLN A 50 7.39 -35.93 12.32
C GLN A 50 7.04 -34.44 12.25
N LEU A 51 7.55 -33.72 11.24
CA LEU A 51 7.27 -32.30 11.05
C LEU A 51 5.85 -32.09 10.52
N SER A 52 5.39 -32.92 9.58
CA SER A 52 4.02 -32.83 9.04
C SER A 52 2.96 -33.13 10.10
N SER A 53 3.18 -34.13 10.96
CA SER A 53 2.26 -34.43 12.06
C SER A 53 2.17 -33.30 13.09
N LEU A 54 3.27 -32.60 13.35
CA LEU A 54 3.28 -31.43 14.22
C LEU A 54 2.56 -30.23 13.59
N LEU A 55 2.81 -29.94 12.31
CA LEU A 55 2.12 -28.86 11.59
C LEU A 55 0.61 -29.10 11.53
N LEU A 56 0.18 -30.34 11.27
CA LEU A 56 -1.23 -30.73 11.32
C LEU A 56 -1.84 -30.52 12.71
N ARG A 57 -1.12 -30.90 13.78
CA ARG A 57 -1.54 -30.66 15.16
C ARG A 57 -1.66 -29.17 15.49
N LEU A 58 -0.81 -28.33 14.90
CA LEU A 58 -0.88 -26.87 15.02
C LEU A 58 -1.96 -26.25 14.12
N GLY A 59 -2.68 -27.04 13.31
CA GLY A 59 -3.69 -26.56 12.37
C GLY A 59 -3.12 -25.80 11.18
N ILE A 60 -1.82 -25.97 10.90
CA ILE A 60 -1.15 -25.35 9.76
C ILE A 60 -1.10 -26.36 8.63
N GLU A 61 -1.78 -26.05 7.54
CA GLU A 61 -1.80 -26.85 6.31
C GLU A 61 -0.83 -26.22 5.31
N PRO A 62 0.40 -26.77 5.16
CA PRO A 62 1.47 -26.12 4.41
C PRO A 62 1.36 -26.28 2.89
N MET A 63 0.46 -27.14 2.42
CA MET A 63 0.26 -27.45 1.01
C MET A 63 -1.22 -27.59 0.74
N GLU A 64 -1.71 -26.88 -0.26
CA GLU A 64 -3.02 -27.12 -0.84
C GLU A 64 -2.87 -28.17 -1.94
N ILE A 65 -3.63 -29.27 -1.81
CA ILE A 65 -3.73 -30.29 -2.86
C ILE A 65 -5.01 -29.97 -3.64
N GLY A 66 -4.85 -29.45 -4.84
CA GLY A 66 -5.95 -29.04 -5.70
C GLY A 66 -5.72 -29.39 -7.17
N LEU A 67 -6.71 -29.09 -8.01
CA LEU A 67 -6.57 -29.13 -9.46
C LEU A 67 -6.02 -27.78 -9.93
N ASP A 68 -4.83 -27.78 -10.53
CA ASP A 68 -4.30 -26.60 -11.21
C ASP A 68 -4.93 -26.48 -12.59
N LEU A 69 -5.68 -25.41 -12.81
CA LEU A 69 -6.30 -25.11 -14.09
C LEU A 69 -5.23 -24.60 -15.06
N VAL A 70 -5.00 -25.32 -16.16
CA VAL A 70 -3.97 -24.96 -17.16
C VAL A 70 -4.52 -23.94 -18.17
N ALA A 71 -5.68 -24.22 -18.75
CA ALA A 71 -6.36 -23.32 -19.66
C ALA A 71 -7.86 -23.65 -19.77
N ILE A 72 -8.65 -22.64 -20.12
CA ILE A 72 -10.06 -22.77 -20.50
C ILE A 72 -10.18 -22.42 -21.97
N TYR A 73 -10.95 -23.20 -22.72
CA TYR A 73 -11.35 -22.83 -24.07
C TYR A 73 -12.79 -22.32 -24.04
N GLU A 74 -12.98 -21.06 -24.39
CA GLU A 74 -14.29 -20.42 -24.44
C GLU A 74 -14.41 -19.58 -25.71
N ASN A 75 -15.51 -19.77 -26.47
CA ASN A 75 -15.86 -18.97 -27.65
C ASN A 75 -14.74 -18.78 -28.71
N GLY A 76 -13.86 -19.77 -28.88
CA GLY A 76 -12.77 -19.69 -29.86
C GLY A 76 -11.43 -19.20 -29.28
N GLU A 77 -11.40 -18.81 -28.02
CA GLU A 77 -10.21 -18.29 -27.34
C GLU A 77 -9.73 -19.27 -26.26
N ILE A 78 -8.41 -19.38 -26.13
CA ILE A 78 -7.75 -20.17 -25.08
C ILE A 78 -7.30 -19.21 -23.99
N LEU A 79 -7.98 -19.22 -22.86
CA LEU A 79 -7.65 -18.43 -21.68
C LEU A 79 -6.70 -19.25 -20.80
N THR A 80 -5.46 -18.80 -20.67
CA THR A 80 -4.48 -19.41 -19.76
C THR A 80 -4.73 -18.96 -18.33
N LYS A 81 -4.23 -19.72 -17.35
CA LYS A 81 -4.32 -19.40 -15.91
C LYS A 81 -3.96 -17.94 -15.60
N ASP A 82 -2.95 -17.42 -16.27
CA ASP A 82 -2.40 -16.06 -16.06
C ASP A 82 -3.41 -14.95 -16.41
N VAL A 83 -4.30 -15.21 -17.37
CA VAL A 83 -5.36 -14.28 -17.79
C VAL A 83 -6.56 -14.38 -16.85
N LEU A 84 -6.79 -15.57 -16.29
CA LEU A 84 -7.88 -15.85 -15.35
C LEU A 84 -7.56 -15.37 -13.92
N ASP A 85 -6.28 -15.31 -13.57
CA ASP A 85 -5.80 -14.83 -12.26
C ASP A 85 -5.81 -13.30 -12.19
N ILE A 86 -7.02 -12.72 -12.15
CA ILE A 86 -7.22 -11.28 -12.07
C ILE A 86 -7.35 -10.87 -10.60
N ASP A 87 -6.39 -10.09 -10.13
CA ASP A 87 -6.51 -9.34 -8.89
C ASP A 87 -7.50 -8.18 -9.08
N GLN A 88 -8.66 -8.32 -8.42
CA GLN A 88 -9.74 -7.33 -8.48
C GLN A 88 -9.31 -5.98 -7.89
N ASP A 89 -8.51 -5.97 -6.82
CA ASP A 89 -8.09 -4.74 -6.17
C ASP A 89 -7.11 -3.97 -7.06
N ALA A 90 -6.16 -4.70 -7.67
CA ALA A 90 -5.23 -4.11 -8.64
C ALA A 90 -5.96 -3.56 -9.88
N PHE A 91 -7.01 -4.24 -10.34
CA PHE A 91 -7.82 -3.75 -11.46
C PHE A 91 -8.58 -2.47 -11.12
N MET A 92 -9.21 -2.42 -9.95
CA MET A 92 -9.92 -1.22 -9.47
C MET A 92 -8.97 -0.02 -9.33
N LEU A 93 -7.76 -0.25 -8.81
CA LEU A 93 -6.75 0.80 -8.71
C LEU A 93 -6.34 1.35 -10.08
N LYS A 94 -6.14 0.46 -11.08
CA LYS A 94 -5.84 0.87 -12.46
C LYS A 94 -6.97 1.71 -13.06
N LEU A 95 -8.22 1.31 -12.83
CA LEU A 95 -9.38 2.03 -13.33
C LEU A 95 -9.47 3.44 -12.74
N GLN A 96 -9.28 3.58 -11.42
CA GLN A 96 -9.25 4.88 -10.76
C GLN A 96 -8.12 5.76 -11.30
N THR A 97 -6.93 5.19 -11.47
CA THR A 97 -5.77 5.90 -12.01
C THR A 97 -6.05 6.40 -13.42
N ALA A 98 -6.59 5.55 -14.29
CA ALA A 98 -6.94 5.92 -15.66
C ALA A 98 -7.98 7.05 -15.72
N ALA A 99 -8.98 7.03 -14.82
CA ALA A 99 -9.97 8.11 -14.73
C ALA A 99 -9.34 9.45 -14.32
N SER A 100 -8.45 9.43 -13.32
CA SER A 100 -7.71 10.62 -12.90
C SER A 100 -6.78 11.15 -13.98
N GLU A 101 -6.07 10.26 -14.69
CA GLU A 101 -5.19 10.63 -15.80
C GLU A 101 -5.96 11.24 -16.97
N ALA A 102 -7.12 10.68 -17.31
CA ALA A 102 -7.98 11.24 -18.35
C ALA A 102 -8.50 12.64 -17.99
N LEU A 103 -8.91 12.84 -16.72
CA LEU A 103 -9.34 14.15 -16.22
C LEU A 103 -8.20 15.17 -16.28
N ASN A 104 -7.01 14.79 -15.81
CA ASN A 104 -5.83 15.65 -15.84
C ASN A 104 -5.48 16.07 -17.27
N LEU A 105 -5.49 15.11 -18.21
CA LEU A 105 -5.25 15.41 -19.61
C LEU A 105 -6.27 16.41 -20.17
N ALA A 106 -7.56 16.21 -19.88
CA ALA A 106 -8.62 17.11 -20.35
C ALA A 106 -8.45 18.53 -19.79
N VAL A 107 -8.08 18.66 -18.50
CA VAL A 107 -7.82 19.95 -17.86
C VAL A 107 -6.56 20.63 -18.43
N ASP A 108 -5.52 19.88 -18.75
CA ASP A 108 -4.27 20.43 -19.26
C ASP A 108 -4.36 20.91 -20.72
N ILE A 109 -5.14 20.23 -21.56
CA ILE A 109 -5.45 20.70 -22.92
C ILE A 109 -6.55 21.78 -22.94
N ALA A 110 -7.07 22.18 -21.78
CA ALA A 110 -8.18 23.12 -21.63
C ALA A 110 -9.45 22.72 -22.39
N TYR A 111 -9.76 21.41 -22.44
CA TYR A 111 -10.95 20.91 -23.11
C TYR A 111 -12.21 21.17 -22.26
N PRO A 112 -13.19 21.95 -22.72
CA PRO A 112 -14.37 22.27 -21.93
C PRO A 112 -15.41 21.14 -22.00
N SER A 113 -15.67 20.52 -20.85
CA SER A 113 -16.77 19.58 -20.62
C SER A 113 -17.50 19.92 -19.32
N ASN A 114 -18.69 19.36 -19.10
CA ASN A 114 -19.43 19.58 -17.84
C ASN A 114 -18.59 19.20 -16.60
N ASP A 115 -17.76 18.17 -16.70
CA ASP A 115 -16.94 17.68 -15.59
C ASP A 115 -15.65 18.48 -15.38
N THR A 116 -15.20 19.23 -16.39
CA THR A 116 -13.91 19.96 -16.36
C THR A 116 -14.08 21.47 -16.24
N ILE A 117 -15.23 22.03 -16.60
CA ILE A 117 -15.42 23.48 -16.69
C ILE A 117 -15.20 24.20 -15.36
N GLU A 118 -15.68 23.63 -14.25
CA GLU A 118 -15.48 24.19 -12.91
C GLU A 118 -14.00 24.20 -12.51
N LEU A 119 -13.29 23.10 -12.80
CA LEU A 119 -11.87 22.96 -12.54
C LEU A 119 -11.04 23.94 -13.39
N LEU A 120 -11.41 24.13 -14.65
CA LEU A 120 -10.73 25.06 -15.56
C LEU A 120 -10.89 26.52 -15.10
N ILE A 121 -12.09 26.92 -14.66
CA ILE A 121 -12.33 28.27 -14.13
C ILE A 121 -11.53 28.49 -12.84
N ALA A 122 -11.53 27.51 -11.93
CA ALA A 122 -10.76 27.57 -10.70
C ALA A 122 -9.25 27.66 -10.97
N LYS A 123 -8.73 26.88 -11.93
CA LYS A 123 -7.33 26.91 -12.38
C LYS A 123 -6.97 28.30 -12.93
N ALA A 124 -7.75 28.80 -13.89
CA ALA A 124 -7.53 30.11 -14.50
C ALA A 124 -7.56 31.26 -13.48
N PHE A 125 -8.48 31.21 -12.51
CA PHE A 125 -8.56 32.19 -11.43
C PHE A 125 -7.32 32.16 -10.53
N ASN A 126 -6.88 30.97 -10.11
CA ASN A 126 -5.68 30.82 -9.27
C ASN A 126 -4.41 31.24 -10.00
N ASP A 127 -4.27 30.86 -11.27
CA ASP A 127 -3.11 31.24 -12.10
C ASP A 127 -3.04 32.76 -12.27
N SER A 128 -4.18 33.39 -12.59
CA SER A 128 -4.29 34.85 -12.71
C SER A 128 -3.96 35.56 -11.40
N LYS A 129 -4.45 35.00 -10.27
CA LYS A 129 -4.15 35.50 -8.93
C LYS A 129 -2.67 35.42 -8.61
N CYS A 130 -2.03 34.31 -8.93
CA CYS A 130 -0.58 34.12 -8.75
C CYS A 130 0.22 35.13 -9.57
N ILE A 131 -0.14 35.31 -10.85
CA ILE A 131 0.50 36.30 -11.73
C ILE A 131 0.33 37.72 -11.17
N ALA A 132 -0.87 38.07 -10.71
CA ALA A 132 -1.14 39.40 -10.16
C ALA A 132 -0.31 39.69 -8.91
N VAL A 133 -0.18 38.72 -8.00
CA VAL A 133 0.66 38.84 -6.79
C VAL A 133 2.15 38.91 -7.13
N GLU A 134 2.60 38.22 -8.18
CA GLU A 134 4.01 38.22 -8.55
C GLU A 134 4.43 39.44 -9.37
N ARG A 135 3.49 40.06 -10.09
CA ARG A 135 3.71 41.28 -10.86
C ARG A 135 3.29 42.56 -10.13
N ASP A 136 2.94 42.46 -8.85
CA ASP A 136 2.49 43.57 -8.00
C ASP A 136 1.33 44.37 -8.63
N ILE A 137 0.44 43.66 -9.34
CA ILE A 137 -0.74 44.27 -9.95
C ILE A 137 -1.77 44.50 -8.85
N LEU A 138 -2.06 45.77 -8.59
CA LEU A 138 -3.02 46.18 -7.57
C LEU A 138 -4.45 45.92 -8.05
N ALA A 139 -5.08 44.90 -7.48
CA ALA A 139 -6.50 44.61 -7.62
C ALA A 139 -7.08 44.26 -6.25
N ASP A 140 -8.37 44.60 -6.04
CA ASP A 140 -9.05 44.49 -4.75
C ASP A 140 -8.96 43.09 -4.12
N LEU A 141 -8.91 42.05 -4.95
CA LEU A 141 -8.85 40.65 -4.51
C LEU A 141 -7.46 40.19 -4.02
N VAL A 142 -6.39 40.88 -4.42
CA VAL A 142 -5.00 40.48 -4.14
C VAL A 142 -4.24 41.47 -3.29
N ILE A 143 -4.81 42.65 -3.01
CA ILE A 143 -4.13 43.72 -2.29
C ILE A 143 -3.62 43.28 -0.91
N ASP A 144 -4.44 42.54 -0.15
CA ASP A 144 -4.05 42.00 1.16
C ASP A 144 -2.85 41.06 1.06
N LYS A 145 -2.79 40.24 -0.01
CA LYS A 145 -1.68 39.32 -0.24
C LYS A 145 -0.40 40.06 -0.66
N ILE A 146 -0.53 41.13 -1.43
CA ILE A 146 0.61 41.95 -1.85
C ILE A 146 1.20 42.69 -0.65
N ILE A 147 0.36 43.27 0.21
CA ILE A 147 0.80 43.93 1.45
C ILE A 147 1.50 42.92 2.37
N ALA A 148 0.89 41.74 2.59
CA ALA A 148 1.50 40.69 3.40
C ALA A 148 2.85 40.20 2.83
N LYS A 149 2.97 40.10 1.49
CA LYS A 149 4.24 39.77 0.81
C LYS A 149 5.29 40.86 1.05
N ALA A 150 4.91 42.13 0.93
CA ALA A 150 5.80 43.27 1.16
C ALA A 150 6.29 43.32 2.62
N ASP A 151 5.40 43.11 3.59
CA ASP A 151 5.75 43.06 5.02
C ASP A 151 6.72 41.90 5.32
N ALA A 152 6.47 40.72 4.75
CA ALA A 152 7.34 39.56 4.90
C ALA A 152 8.74 39.82 4.30
N GLN A 153 8.81 40.47 3.13
CA GLN A 153 10.06 40.85 2.50
C GLN A 153 10.82 41.91 3.31
N ALA A 154 10.12 42.94 3.80
CA ALA A 154 10.70 43.97 4.65
C ALA A 154 11.26 43.38 5.96
N ALA A 155 10.52 42.46 6.60
CA ALA A 155 10.98 41.74 7.78
C ALA A 155 12.22 40.88 7.50
N SER A 156 12.26 40.22 6.33
CA SER A 156 13.41 39.42 5.89
C SER A 156 14.65 40.28 5.68
N VAL A 157 14.52 41.43 5.01
CA VAL A 157 15.62 42.38 4.80
C VAL A 157 16.08 42.99 6.12
N LYS A 158 15.16 43.40 7.00
CA LYS A 158 15.47 43.90 8.34
C LYS A 158 16.33 42.90 9.12
N LYS A 159 15.92 41.63 9.10
CA LYS A 159 16.66 40.53 9.75
C LYS A 159 18.04 40.30 9.12
N ALA A 160 18.14 40.35 7.79
CA ALA A 160 19.42 40.18 7.10
C ALA A 160 20.39 41.35 7.32
N ALA A 161 19.86 42.55 7.52
CA ALA A 161 20.64 43.77 7.76
C ALA A 161 21.02 44.00 9.24
N ASN A 162 20.62 43.11 10.17
CA ASN A 162 20.80 43.27 11.62
C ASN A 162 20.33 44.64 12.13
N LEU A 163 19.23 45.15 11.58
CA LEU A 163 18.59 46.37 12.07
C LEU A 163 17.58 45.94 13.14
N ASP A 164 17.81 46.31 14.39
CA ASP A 164 16.89 46.08 15.52
C ASP A 164 15.54 46.81 15.34
#